data_AF-A0A257RTL4-F1
#
_entry.id   AF-A0A257RTL4-F1
#
_cell.length_a   1.000
_cell.length_b   1.000
_cell.length_c   1.000
_cell.angle_alpha   90.00
_cell.angle_beta   90.00
_cell.angle_gamma   90.00
#
_symmetry.space_group_name_H-M   'P 1'
#
loop_
_entity.id
_entity.type
_entity.pdbx_description
1 polymer ?
#
loop_
_entity_poly.entity_id
_entity_poly.type
_entity_poly.pdbx_seq_one_letter_code
_entity_poly.pdbx_strand_id
1 'polypeptide(L)'
;MTIARRALLTAAASTSLLPRLAWSAADPYDVKMSGDVRIIHQTDTHANARPVHFREPTQNIGVGRAAGQPPHLVGAAFLDFYHMKPGTRDAHAFTFLDFEALAHRYGRLGGFASLKTVIDNLRAGAGPGRSILLDGGDLCQGTGIANLTRGQNMVALG
;
A
#
# COMPACT_ATOMS: atom_id res chain seq x y z
N MET A 1 41.84 -27.81 -20.18
CA MET A 1 41.81 -26.40 -19.74
C MET A 1 41.45 -26.36 -18.26
N THR A 2 42.45 -26.28 -17.38
CA THR A 2 42.28 -26.26 -15.92
C THR A 2 42.03 -24.83 -15.45
N ILE A 3 40.78 -24.49 -15.14
CA ILE A 3 40.42 -23.21 -14.54
C ILE A 3 40.95 -23.22 -13.10
N ALA A 4 41.89 -22.32 -12.79
CA ALA A 4 42.45 -22.19 -11.45
C ALA A 4 41.35 -21.79 -10.46
N ARG A 5 41.24 -22.50 -9.33
CA ARG A 5 40.24 -22.24 -8.26
C ARG A 5 40.21 -20.77 -7.80
N ARG A 6 41.32 -20.04 -7.94
CA ARG A 6 41.40 -18.58 -7.66
C ARG A 6 40.58 -17.72 -8.63
N ALA A 7 40.47 -18.10 -9.90
CA ALA A 7 39.67 -17.37 -10.89
C ALA A 7 38.16 -17.53 -10.65
N LEU A 8 37.73 -18.62 -10.01
CA LEU A 8 36.34 -18.85 -9.64
C LEU A 8 35.91 -17.98 -8.45
N LEU A 9 36.80 -17.77 -7.47
CA LEU A 9 36.50 -16.93 -6.30
C LEU A 9 36.43 -15.43 -6.64
N THR A 10 37.23 -14.94 -7.59
CA THR A 10 37.18 -13.53 -8.01
C THR A 10 35.92 -13.21 -8.82
N ALA A 11 35.38 -14.16 -9.59
CA ALA A 11 34.10 -13.98 -10.30
C ALA A 11 32.88 -13.96 -9.35
N ALA A 12 32.94 -14.69 -8.23
CA ALA A 12 31.87 -14.71 -7.23
C ALA A 12 31.81 -13.45 -6.35
N ALA A 13 32.94 -12.74 -6.21
CA ALA A 13 33.03 -11.52 -5.40
C ALA A 13 32.50 -10.26 -6.13
N SER A 14 32.38 -10.28 -7.46
CA SER A 14 31.85 -9.14 -8.23
C SER A 14 30.31 -9.11 -8.28
N THR A 15 29.64 -10.24 -8.07
CA THR A 15 28.16 -10.31 -8.11
C THR A 15 27.46 -9.67 -6.91
N SER A 16 28.17 -9.48 -5.78
CA SER A 16 27.63 -8.80 -4.59
C SER A 16 27.74 -7.27 -4.64
N LEU A 17 28.51 -6.72 -5.60
CA LEU A 17 28.70 -5.29 -5.81
C LEU A 17 27.89 -4.73 -6.98
N LEU A 18 27.16 -5.58 -7.70
CA LEU A 18 26.18 -5.12 -8.69
C LEU A 18 24.98 -4.59 -7.91
N PRO A 19 24.58 -3.31 -8.07
CA PRO A 19 23.28 -2.89 -7.60
C PRO A 19 22.27 -3.83 -8.24
N ARG A 20 21.43 -4.46 -7.43
CA ARG A 20 20.21 -5.10 -7.92
C ARG A 20 19.37 -3.98 -8.55
N LEU A 21 19.61 -3.70 -9.83
CA LEU A 21 18.70 -2.97 -10.67
C LEU A 21 17.51 -3.89 -10.85
N ALA A 22 16.66 -3.93 -9.83
CA ALA A 22 15.29 -4.34 -10.01
C ALA A 22 14.71 -3.34 -11.02
N TRP A 23 14.49 -3.82 -12.24
CA TRP A 23 13.62 -3.14 -13.17
C TRP A 23 12.23 -3.14 -12.54
N SER A 24 11.97 -2.13 -11.72
CA SER A 24 10.63 -1.84 -11.25
C SER A 24 9.88 -1.30 -12.46
N ALA A 25 8.70 -1.83 -12.73
CA ALA A 25 7.65 -1.05 -13.37
C ALA A 25 7.58 0.32 -12.70
N ALA A 26 7.22 1.37 -13.44
CA ALA A 26 7.16 2.74 -12.93
C ALA A 26 6.58 2.76 -11.49
N ASP A 27 7.35 3.28 -10.53
CA ASP A 27 6.93 3.29 -9.13
C ASP A 27 5.65 4.12 -9.03
N PRO A 28 4.51 3.51 -8.69
CA PRO A 28 3.24 4.23 -8.61
C PRO A 28 3.23 5.26 -7.46
N TYR A 29 4.24 5.24 -6.60
CA TYR A 29 4.45 6.24 -5.55
C TYR A 29 5.42 7.36 -5.97
N ASP A 30 5.98 7.33 -7.18
CA ASP A 30 6.69 8.47 -7.80
C ASP A 30 5.69 9.50 -8.33
N VAL A 31 4.99 10.14 -7.40
CA VAL A 31 3.99 11.16 -7.70
C VAL A 31 4.66 12.53 -7.69
N LYS A 32 4.72 13.18 -8.86
CA LYS A 32 5.24 14.56 -8.98
C LYS A 32 4.37 15.55 -8.21
N MET A 33 5.00 16.57 -7.64
CA MET A 33 4.28 17.64 -6.96
C MET A 33 3.45 18.47 -7.94
N SER A 34 2.20 18.71 -7.58
CA SER A 34 1.28 19.61 -8.29
C SER A 34 0.63 20.54 -7.27
N GLY A 35 0.64 21.85 -7.51
CA GLY A 35 0.16 22.86 -6.57
C GLY A 35 1.16 23.20 -5.45
N ASP A 36 0.68 23.87 -4.41
CA ASP A 36 1.54 24.44 -3.36
C ASP A 36 1.84 23.48 -2.21
N VAL A 37 0.85 22.70 -1.79
CA VAL A 37 0.91 21.78 -0.64
C VAL A 37 0.36 20.40 -1.02
N ARG A 38 1.03 19.35 -0.55
CA ARG A 38 0.59 17.96 -0.65
C ARG A 38 -0.12 17.52 0.62
N ILE A 39 -1.35 17.06 0.48
CA ILE A 39 -2.10 16.42 1.58
C ILE A 39 -1.94 14.91 1.42
N ILE A 40 -1.39 14.25 2.43
CA ILE A 40 -1.31 12.80 2.54
C ILE A 40 -2.32 12.40 3.60
N HIS A 41 -3.31 11.58 3.25
CA HIS A 41 -4.38 11.19 4.16
C HIS A 41 -4.40 9.67 4.33
N GLN A 42 -4.47 9.22 5.58
CA GLN A 42 -4.76 7.84 5.97
C GLN A 42 -5.89 7.84 6.98
N THR A 43 -6.63 6.74 7.09
CA THR A 43 -7.74 6.62 8.03
C THR A 43 -8.04 5.15 8.29
N ASP A 44 -8.77 4.87 9.37
CA ASP A 44 -9.40 3.58 9.66
C ASP A 44 -8.41 2.40 9.60
N THR A 45 -7.18 2.63 10.10
CA THR A 45 -6.17 1.57 10.13
C THR A 45 -6.53 0.47 11.12
N HIS A 46 -7.43 0.74 12.07
CA HIS A 46 -7.91 -0.19 13.09
C HIS A 46 -6.77 -0.95 13.77
N ALA A 47 -5.71 -0.21 14.12
CA ALA A 47 -4.52 -0.72 14.77
C ALA A 47 -3.81 -1.89 14.04
N ASN A 48 -3.99 -2.03 12.73
CA ASN A 48 -3.28 -3.01 11.91
C ASN A 48 -1.84 -2.56 11.67
N ALA A 49 -0.98 -2.75 12.68
CA ALA A 49 0.43 -2.40 12.62
C ALA A 49 1.20 -3.19 11.54
N ARG A 50 0.77 -4.41 11.23
CA ARG A 50 1.38 -5.32 10.25
C ARG A 50 0.48 -5.46 9.01
N PRO A 51 1.05 -5.84 7.85
CA PRO A 51 0.25 -6.08 6.65
C PRO A 51 -0.80 -7.17 6.86
N VAL A 52 -2.00 -6.98 6.28
CA VAL A 52 -3.14 -7.90 6.35
C VAL A 52 -3.73 -8.20 4.97
N HIS A 53 -4.45 -9.32 4.84
CA HIS A 53 -5.31 -9.56 3.69
C HIS A 53 -6.66 -8.90 3.98
N PHE A 54 -6.96 -7.81 3.28
CA PHE A 54 -8.21 -7.07 3.43
C PHE A 54 -9.02 -7.18 2.14
N ARG A 55 -10.23 -7.73 2.23
CA ARG A 55 -11.13 -7.96 1.10
C ARG A 55 -12.30 -6.99 1.21
N GLU A 56 -12.52 -6.21 0.15
CA GLU A 56 -13.67 -5.31 0.04
C GLU A 56 -15.01 -6.08 0.08
N PRO A 57 -16.11 -5.43 0.47
CA PRO A 57 -17.41 -6.09 0.58
C PRO A 57 -17.95 -6.52 -0.79
N THR A 58 -18.56 -7.71 -0.83
CA THR A 58 -19.26 -8.21 -2.02
C THR A 58 -20.55 -7.42 -2.30
N GLN A 59 -21.13 -6.80 -1.28
CA GLN A 59 -22.37 -6.02 -1.37
C GLN A 59 -22.25 -4.76 -0.52
N ASN A 60 -22.70 -3.63 -1.07
CA ASN A 60 -22.90 -2.39 -0.34
C ASN A 60 -24.18 -1.72 -0.86
N ILE A 61 -25.23 -1.66 -0.05
CA ILE A 61 -26.58 -1.30 -0.51
C ILE A 61 -26.82 0.19 -0.22
N GLY A 62 -26.85 0.99 -1.28
CA GLY A 62 -27.29 2.38 -1.23
C GLY A 62 -28.80 2.49 -1.33
N VAL A 63 -29.41 3.37 -0.53
CA VAL A 63 -30.87 3.60 -0.51
C VAL A 63 -31.22 5.00 -1.00
N GLY A 64 -32.37 5.13 -1.68
CA GLY A 64 -32.86 6.40 -2.20
C GLY A 64 -31.83 7.08 -3.12
N ARG A 65 -31.42 8.30 -2.79
CA ARG A 65 -30.47 9.09 -3.58
C ARG A 65 -29.04 8.53 -3.59
N ALA A 66 -28.72 7.61 -2.69
CA ALA A 66 -27.40 6.96 -2.61
C ALA A 66 -27.32 5.69 -3.48
N ALA A 67 -28.43 5.22 -4.07
CA ALA A 67 -28.42 4.04 -4.93
C ALA A 67 -27.54 4.27 -6.18
N GLY A 68 -26.60 3.35 -6.40
CA GLY A 68 -25.67 3.43 -7.53
C GLY A 68 -24.67 4.58 -7.45
N GLN A 69 -24.42 5.13 -6.26
CA GLN A 69 -23.41 6.17 -6.02
C GLN A 69 -22.31 5.65 -5.11
N PRO A 70 -21.04 6.11 -5.26
CA PRO A 70 -20.04 5.90 -4.23
C PRO A 70 -20.56 6.37 -2.85
N PRO A 71 -20.27 5.64 -1.76
CA PRO A 71 -19.41 4.45 -1.67
C PRO A 71 -20.11 3.11 -1.94
N HIS A 72 -21.35 3.10 -2.44
CA HIS A 72 -22.16 1.89 -2.64
C HIS A 72 -21.90 1.14 -3.96
N LEU A 73 -20.88 1.55 -4.73
CA LEU A 73 -20.43 0.81 -5.89
C LEU A 73 -19.44 -0.27 -5.46
N VAL A 74 -19.63 -1.51 -5.94
CA VAL A 74 -18.76 -2.66 -5.63
C VAL A 74 -18.47 -3.47 -6.90
N GLY A 75 -17.39 -4.26 -6.87
CA GLY A 75 -17.04 -5.19 -7.95
C GLY A 75 -16.89 -4.51 -9.31
N ALA A 76 -17.51 -5.06 -10.35
CA ALA A 76 -17.38 -4.56 -11.72
C ALA A 76 -17.88 -3.11 -11.87
N ALA A 77 -18.97 -2.74 -11.17
CA ALA A 77 -19.50 -1.39 -11.22
C ALA A 77 -18.52 -0.36 -10.63
N PHE A 78 -17.76 -0.73 -9.60
CA PHE A 78 -16.69 0.11 -9.06
C PHE A 78 -15.56 0.28 -10.10
N LEU A 79 -15.12 -0.81 -10.72
CA LEU A 79 -14.06 -0.78 -11.74
C LEU A 79 -14.46 0.09 -12.93
N ASP A 80 -15.69 -0.05 -13.42
CA ASP A 80 -16.19 0.71 -14.56
C ASP A 80 -16.24 2.22 -14.24
N PHE A 81 -16.76 2.58 -13.06
CA PHE A 81 -16.91 3.97 -12.63
C PHE A 81 -15.56 4.69 -12.48
N TYR A 82 -14.55 4.02 -11.93
CA TYR A 82 -13.21 4.58 -11.74
C TYR A 82 -12.22 4.25 -12.87
N HIS A 83 -12.71 3.66 -13.97
CA HIS A 83 -11.91 3.28 -15.14
C HIS A 83 -10.70 2.37 -14.80
N MET A 84 -10.90 1.46 -13.84
CA MET A 84 -9.89 0.50 -13.41
C MET A 84 -10.02 -0.82 -14.17
N LYS A 85 -8.90 -1.45 -14.50
CA LYS A 85 -8.89 -2.75 -15.19
C LYS A 85 -8.94 -3.91 -14.18
N PRO A 86 -9.70 -4.98 -14.44
CA PRO A 86 -9.71 -6.17 -13.59
C PRO A 86 -8.33 -6.86 -13.57
N GLY A 87 -8.06 -7.63 -12.52
CA GLY A 87 -6.80 -8.37 -12.36
C GLY A 87 -5.54 -7.53 -12.07
N THR A 88 -5.71 -6.21 -11.94
CA THR A 88 -4.63 -5.28 -11.59
C THR A 88 -4.43 -5.18 -10.07
N ARG A 89 -3.31 -4.57 -9.67
CA ARG A 89 -3.05 -4.28 -8.25
C ARG A 89 -4.12 -3.37 -7.64
N ASP A 90 -4.60 -2.39 -8.39
CA ASP A 90 -5.63 -1.46 -7.89
C ASP A 90 -6.98 -2.17 -7.77
N ALA A 91 -7.31 -3.08 -8.71
CA ALA A 91 -8.49 -3.93 -8.58
C ALA A 91 -8.41 -4.86 -7.34
N HIS A 92 -7.23 -5.36 -6.99
CA HIS A 92 -7.00 -6.12 -5.75
C HIS A 92 -7.19 -5.27 -4.48
N ALA A 93 -6.78 -4.00 -4.54
CA ALA A 93 -6.89 -3.09 -3.40
C ALA A 93 -8.32 -2.57 -3.16
N PHE A 94 -9.11 -2.40 -4.22
CA PHE A 94 -10.40 -1.72 -4.15
C PHE A 94 -11.61 -2.60 -4.47
N THR A 95 -11.42 -3.88 -4.78
CA THR A 95 -12.55 -4.78 -5.06
C THR A 95 -12.33 -6.18 -4.50
N PHE A 96 -13.42 -6.92 -4.40
CA PHE A 96 -13.44 -8.31 -3.96
C PHE A 96 -13.18 -9.30 -5.11
N LEU A 97 -13.08 -8.83 -6.35
CA LEU A 97 -12.95 -9.65 -7.54
C LEU A 97 -11.59 -10.34 -7.56
N ASP A 98 -11.58 -11.64 -7.84
CA ASP A 98 -10.38 -12.49 -7.91
C ASP A 98 -9.47 -12.41 -6.66
N PHE A 99 -10.02 -12.04 -5.50
CA PHE A 99 -9.25 -11.72 -4.30
C PHE A 99 -8.25 -12.81 -3.90
N GLU A 100 -8.63 -14.08 -3.94
CA GLU A 100 -7.72 -15.18 -3.58
C GLU A 100 -6.50 -15.22 -4.52
N ALA A 101 -6.74 -15.25 -5.82
CA ALA A 101 -5.68 -15.27 -6.83
C ALA A 101 -4.80 -14.01 -6.76
N LEU A 102 -5.40 -12.84 -6.58
CA LEU A 102 -4.68 -11.57 -6.50
C LEU A 102 -3.97 -11.37 -5.15
N ALA A 103 -4.50 -11.90 -4.06
CA ALA A 103 -3.83 -11.93 -2.76
C ALA A 103 -2.57 -12.80 -2.79
N HIS A 104 -2.59 -13.92 -3.52
CA HIS A 104 -1.39 -14.72 -3.77
C HIS A 104 -0.36 -13.97 -4.64
N ARG A 105 -0.83 -13.15 -5.59
CA ARG A 105 0.05 -12.43 -6.52
C ARG A 105 0.66 -11.16 -5.93
N TYR A 106 -0.15 -10.31 -5.31
CA TYR A 106 0.23 -8.98 -4.83
C TYR A 106 0.44 -8.93 -3.31
N GLY A 107 -0.01 -9.96 -2.58
CA GLY A 107 0.23 -10.09 -1.16
C GLY A 107 -0.74 -9.31 -0.27
N ARG A 108 -0.25 -9.00 0.93
CA ARG A 108 -0.96 -8.30 2.00
C ARG A 108 -0.87 -6.79 1.82
N LEU A 109 -1.90 -6.08 2.24
CA LEU A 109 -2.01 -4.63 2.17
C LEU A 109 -1.60 -3.99 3.51
N GLY A 110 -1.18 -2.72 3.45
CA GLY A 110 -0.91 -1.90 4.62
C GLY A 110 0.32 -2.29 5.43
N GLY A 111 0.23 -2.10 6.75
CA GLY A 111 1.33 -2.20 7.69
C GLY A 111 2.16 -0.91 7.79
N PHE A 112 2.45 -0.48 9.01
CA PHE A 112 3.02 0.84 9.28
C PHE A 112 4.43 1.01 8.71
N ALA A 113 5.22 -0.05 8.63
CA ALA A 113 6.53 0.00 7.98
C ALA A 113 6.41 0.34 6.48
N SER A 114 5.47 -0.30 5.76
CA SER A 114 5.21 -0.04 4.34
C SER A 114 4.64 1.36 4.13
N LEU A 115 3.67 1.76 4.99
CA LEU A 115 3.07 3.09 4.95
C LEU A 115 4.12 4.18 5.19
N LYS A 116 5.01 4.00 6.17
CA LYS A 116 6.13 4.92 6.46
C LYS A 116 6.98 5.16 5.21
N THR A 117 7.36 4.11 4.49
CA THR A 117 8.14 4.23 3.25
C THR A 117 7.40 5.04 2.19
N VAL A 118 6.13 4.75 1.95
CA VAL A 118 5.32 5.49 0.96
C VAL A 118 5.14 6.95 1.38
N ILE A 119 4.83 7.21 2.65
CA ILE A 119 4.67 8.56 3.20
C ILE A 119 5.96 9.36 3.06
N ASP A 120 7.11 8.77 3.42
CA ASP A 120 8.41 9.43 3.31
C ASP A 120 8.74 9.76 1.84
N ASN A 121 8.48 8.83 0.91
CA ASN A 121 8.65 9.06 -0.53
C ASN A 121 7.77 10.21 -1.03
N LEU A 122 6.48 10.21 -0.65
CA LEU A 122 5.53 11.25 -1.03
C LEU A 122 5.90 12.62 -0.43
N ARG A 123 6.40 12.66 0.80
CA ARG A 123 6.90 13.89 1.45
C ARG A 123 8.15 14.41 0.76
N ALA A 124 9.12 13.53 0.47
CA ALA A 124 10.34 13.89 -0.24
C ALA A 124 10.02 14.49 -1.62
N GLY A 125 9.10 13.89 -2.36
CA GLY A 125 8.65 14.38 -3.67
C GLY A 125 7.91 15.73 -3.64
N ALA A 126 7.36 16.14 -2.49
CA ALA A 126 6.72 17.45 -2.32
C ALA A 126 7.71 18.59 -2.02
N GLY A 127 8.85 18.24 -1.42
CA GLY A 127 9.85 19.18 -0.93
C GLY A 127 9.61 19.64 0.52
N PRO A 128 10.63 20.24 1.16
CA PRO A 128 10.59 20.57 2.59
C PRO A 128 9.43 21.52 2.93
N GLY A 129 8.67 21.18 3.99
CA GLY A 129 7.58 22.03 4.50
C GLY A 129 6.32 22.11 3.64
N ARG A 130 6.24 21.35 2.54
CA ARG A 130 5.14 21.41 1.56
C ARG A 130 4.21 20.21 1.61
N SER A 131 4.22 19.45 2.69
CA SER A 131 3.38 18.27 2.86
C SER A 131 2.81 18.18 4.26
N ILE A 132 1.56 17.77 4.39
CA ILE A 132 0.89 17.49 5.66
C ILE A 132 0.38 16.04 5.63
N LEU A 133 0.60 15.29 6.71
CA LEU A 133 -0.01 13.99 6.92
C LEU A 133 -1.21 14.15 7.86
N LEU A 134 -2.36 13.68 7.43
CA LEU A 134 -3.61 13.69 8.19
C LEU A 134 -4.04 12.25 8.47
N ASP A 135 -4.34 11.96 9.74
CA ASP A 135 -4.97 10.72 10.16
C ASP A 135 -6.44 11.00 10.47
N GLY A 136 -7.35 10.34 9.73
CA GLY A 136 -8.80 10.50 9.85
C GLY A 136 -9.42 9.86 11.09
N GLY A 137 -8.67 9.05 11.84
CA GLY A 137 -9.13 8.40 13.06
C GLY A 137 -9.19 6.88 12.97
N ASP A 138 -9.80 6.26 13.99
CA ASP A 138 -9.86 4.80 14.17
C ASP A 138 -8.48 4.11 14.14
N LEU A 139 -7.46 4.81 14.65
CA LEU A 139 -6.08 4.36 14.74
C LEU A 139 -5.84 3.39 15.93
N CYS A 140 -6.38 3.70 17.11
CA CYS A 140 -5.94 3.13 18.38
C CYS A 140 -6.74 1.90 18.87
N GLN A 141 -7.61 1.33 18.04
CA GLN A 141 -8.50 0.21 18.37
C GLN A 141 -8.57 -0.78 17.22
N GLY A 142 -9.04 -2.02 17.45
CA GLY A 142 -9.29 -3.00 16.38
C GLY A 142 -8.39 -4.23 16.38
N THR A 143 -7.33 -4.25 17.19
CA THR A 143 -6.47 -5.43 17.38
C THR A 143 -6.28 -5.77 18.86
N GLY A 144 -5.93 -7.04 19.13
CA GLY A 144 -5.65 -7.51 20.49
C GLY A 144 -4.49 -6.75 21.16
N ILE A 145 -3.45 -6.37 20.41
CA ILE A 145 -2.31 -5.61 20.95
C ILE A 145 -2.73 -4.19 21.33
N ALA A 146 -3.55 -3.53 20.51
CA ALA A 146 -4.10 -2.23 20.85
C ALA A 146 -4.93 -2.30 22.13
N ASN A 147 -5.76 -3.32 22.29
CA ASN A 147 -6.55 -3.50 23.51
C ASN A 147 -5.66 -3.75 24.75
N LEU A 148 -4.65 -4.62 24.64
CA LEU A 148 -3.72 -4.92 25.74
C LEU A 148 -2.90 -3.71 26.18
N THR A 149 -2.56 -2.82 25.25
CA THR A 149 -1.76 -1.63 25.52
C THR A 149 -2.60 -0.35 25.68
N ARG A 150 -3.94 -0.47 25.65
CA ARG A 150 -4.88 0.66 25.67
C ARG A 150 -4.55 1.72 24.58
N GLY A 151 -4.20 1.23 23.38
CA GLY A 151 -3.89 2.05 22.20
C GLY A 151 -2.49 2.68 22.19
N GLN A 152 -1.70 2.55 23.27
CA GLN A 152 -0.39 3.20 23.37
C GLN A 152 0.60 2.74 22.29
N ASN A 153 0.51 1.49 21.86
CA ASN A 153 1.35 0.97 20.79
C ASN A 153 1.12 1.71 19.46
N MET A 154 -0.10 2.18 19.20
CA MET A 154 -0.44 2.87 17.96
C MET A 154 -0.05 4.33 18.00
N VAL A 155 -0.16 4.99 19.17
CA VAL A 155 0.35 6.35 19.37
C VAL A 155 1.86 6.43 19.14
N ALA A 156 2.60 5.36 19.46
CA ALA A 156 4.04 5.31 19.19
C ALA A 156 4.38 5.04 17.71
N LEU A 157 3.44 4.50 16.92
CA LEU A 157 3.64 4.14 15.52
C LEU A 157 3.13 5.20 14.54
N GLY A 158 2.03 5.89 14.86
CA GLY A 158 1.48 7.01 14.10
C GLY A 158 2.30 8.28 14.29
#